data_AF-A0A356XGK2-F1
#
_entry.id   AF-A0A356XGK2-F1
#
_cell.length_a   1.000
_cell.length_b   1.000
_cell.length_c   1.000
_cell.angle_alpha   90.00
_cell.angle_beta   90.00
_cell.angle_gamma   90.00
#
_symmetry.space_group_name_H-M   'P 1'
#
loop_
_entity.id
_entity.type
_entity.pdbx_description
1 polymer ?
#
loop_
_entity_poly.entity_id
_entity_poly.type
_entity_poly.pdbx_seq_one_letter_code
_entity_poly.pdbx_strand_id
1 'polypeptide(L)'
;MNRPDRISKPNILFIMTDEHRADTLGCYGTSWAKTPHIDDLANRGILFENHFVNSPQCVPSRTSMLSGVYPHQAGIYDNKAIHQSWPEGLVSFPQILSRNGYHTANIGKIHYPRNEDMWDENHVFVEFPEVANPYRLGPGYDEKEYEVIHRHHEKDIILSGKYPNF
;
A
#
# COMPACT_ATOMS: atom_id res chain seq x y z
N MET A 1 -18.95 -3.69 -37.55
CA MET A 1 -18.46 -4.01 -36.19
C MET A 1 -18.40 -2.71 -35.42
N ASN A 2 -19.30 -2.50 -34.47
CA ASN A 2 -19.37 -1.27 -33.68
C ASN A 2 -18.20 -1.25 -32.69
N ARG A 3 -17.34 -0.24 -32.81
CA ARG A 3 -16.32 0.09 -31.81
C ARG A 3 -17.09 0.41 -30.52
N PRO A 4 -16.81 -0.24 -29.38
CA PRO A 4 -17.51 0.09 -28.14
C PRO A 4 -17.35 1.60 -27.91
N ASP A 5 -18.46 2.26 -27.56
CA ASP A 5 -18.51 3.68 -27.27
C ASP A 5 -17.32 4.06 -26.38
N ARG A 6 -16.67 5.20 -26.69
CA ARG A 6 -15.54 5.71 -25.90
C ARG A 6 -15.89 5.61 -24.42
N ILE A 7 -15.22 4.73 -23.69
CA ILE A 7 -15.32 4.65 -22.24
C ILE A 7 -15.05 6.08 -21.73
N SER A 8 -16.07 6.71 -21.16
CA SER A 8 -15.90 7.97 -20.41
C SER A 8 -14.77 7.75 -19.42
N LYS A 9 -13.79 8.67 -19.36
CA LYS A 9 -12.62 8.53 -18.47
C LYS A 9 -13.09 8.14 -17.05
N PRO A 10 -12.80 6.92 -16.56
CA PRO A 10 -13.30 6.46 -15.27
C PRO A 10 -12.56 7.17 -14.13
N ASN A 11 -13.14 7.21 -12.93
CA ASN A 11 -12.37 7.56 -11.75
C ASN A 11 -11.47 6.38 -11.35
N ILE A 12 -10.26 6.65 -10.88
CA ILE A 12 -9.30 5.63 -10.45
C ILE A 12 -9.06 5.82 -8.95
N LEU A 13 -9.44 4.81 -8.15
CA LEU A 13 -9.12 4.75 -6.73
C LEU A 13 -8.02 3.71 -6.52
N PHE A 14 -6.82 4.17 -6.19
CA PHE A 14 -5.67 3.31 -5.91
C PHE A 14 -5.48 3.17 -4.40
N ILE A 15 -5.73 1.98 -3.86
CA ILE A 15 -5.62 1.68 -2.42
C ILE A 15 -4.35 0.86 -2.19
N MET A 16 -3.46 1.35 -1.33
CA MET A 16 -2.23 0.66 -0.94
C MET A 16 -2.11 0.58 0.58
N THR A 17 -2.04 -0.63 1.11
CA THR A 17 -1.67 -0.90 2.51
C THR A 17 -0.16 -1.06 2.64
N ASP A 18 0.40 -0.80 3.83
CA ASP A 18 1.83 -1.00 4.12
C ASP A 18 2.05 -2.24 4.96
N GLU A 19 3.11 -3.00 4.66
CA GLU A 19 3.49 -4.26 5.34
C GLU A 19 2.36 -5.30 5.51
N HIS A 20 1.36 -5.27 4.63
CA HIS A 20 0.21 -6.17 4.68
C HIS A 20 0.58 -7.53 4.05
N ARG A 21 0.55 -8.59 4.85
CA ARG A 21 0.75 -9.95 4.35
C ARG A 21 -0.53 -10.44 3.66
N ALA A 22 -0.38 -11.11 2.52
CA ALA A 22 -1.52 -11.64 1.77
C ALA A 22 -2.32 -12.69 2.57
N ASP A 23 -1.64 -13.45 3.43
CA ASP A 23 -2.22 -14.51 4.26
C ASP A 23 -3.08 -14.00 5.45
N THR A 24 -3.28 -12.69 5.56
CA THR A 24 -4.20 -12.05 6.51
C THR A 24 -5.51 -11.62 5.86
N LEU A 25 -5.77 -12.01 4.61
CA LEU A 25 -6.97 -11.66 3.85
C LEU A 25 -7.82 -12.90 3.57
N GLY A 26 -9.13 -12.81 3.81
CA GLY A 26 -10.10 -13.89 3.61
C GLY A 26 -10.13 -14.39 2.17
N CYS A 27 -10.04 -13.48 1.20
CA CYS A 27 -9.93 -13.82 -0.23
C CYS A 27 -8.67 -14.62 -0.61
N TYR A 28 -7.66 -14.68 0.25
CA TYR A 28 -6.46 -15.53 0.10
C TYR A 28 -6.51 -16.80 0.98
N GLY A 29 -7.68 -17.13 1.55
CA GLY A 29 -7.94 -18.40 2.24
C GLY A 29 -7.79 -18.36 3.76
N THR A 30 -7.56 -17.19 4.37
CA THR A 30 -7.46 -17.09 5.82
C THR A 30 -8.82 -17.16 6.50
N SER A 31 -8.88 -17.76 7.69
CA SER A 31 -10.10 -17.80 8.52
C SER A 31 -9.98 -17.02 9.83
N TRP A 32 -8.77 -16.55 10.17
CA TRP A 32 -8.51 -15.91 11.46
C TRP A 32 -8.67 -14.38 11.41
N ALA A 33 -8.38 -13.76 10.27
CA ALA A 33 -8.65 -12.34 10.05
C ALA A 33 -10.02 -12.13 9.40
N LYS A 34 -10.76 -11.12 9.87
CA LYS A 34 -12.07 -10.74 9.30
C LYS A 34 -11.89 -9.56 8.34
N THR A 35 -11.96 -9.82 7.04
CA THR A 35 -11.74 -8.80 5.99
C THR A 35 -12.90 -8.66 4.99
N PRO A 36 -14.17 -8.60 5.45
CA PRO A 36 -15.34 -8.75 4.58
C PRO A 36 -15.41 -7.73 3.44
N HIS A 37 -14.90 -6.51 3.63
CA HIS A 37 -14.90 -5.47 2.60
C HIS A 37 -13.85 -5.69 1.51
N ILE A 38 -12.68 -6.25 1.86
CA ILE A 38 -11.64 -6.60 0.89
C ILE A 38 -12.05 -7.87 0.15
N ASP A 39 -12.66 -8.82 0.86
CA ASP A 39 -13.17 -10.07 0.28
C ASP A 39 -14.28 -9.78 -0.74
N ASP A 40 -15.21 -8.87 -0.43
CA ASP A 40 -16.25 -8.43 -1.36
C ASP A 40 -15.65 -7.72 -2.60
N LEU A 41 -14.61 -6.90 -2.42
CA LEU A 41 -13.92 -6.26 -3.53
C LEU A 41 -13.27 -7.29 -4.46
N ALA A 42 -12.63 -8.32 -3.91
CA ALA A 42 -12.06 -9.42 -4.67
C ALA A 42 -13.15 -10.20 -5.44
N ASN A 43 -14.28 -10.49 -4.79
CA ASN A 43 -15.41 -11.21 -5.41
C ASN A 43 -16.06 -10.45 -6.58
N ARG A 44 -16.00 -9.11 -6.57
CA ARG A 44 -16.54 -8.25 -7.64
C ARG A 44 -15.50 -7.83 -8.68
N GLY A 45 -14.26 -8.28 -8.54
CA GLY A 45 -13.12 -7.84 -9.34
C GLY A 45 -12.25 -8.99 -9.83
N ILE A 46 -10.96 -8.71 -9.97
CA ILE A 46 -9.93 -9.71 -10.31
C ILE A 46 -9.00 -9.83 -9.10
N LEU A 47 -8.85 -11.06 -8.61
CA LEU A 47 -7.87 -11.41 -7.59
C LEU A 47 -6.59 -11.92 -8.25
N PHE A 48 -5.45 -11.30 -7.94
CA PHE A 48 -4.16 -11.80 -8.36
C PHE A 48 -3.59 -12.71 -7.27
N GLU A 49 -3.54 -14.02 -7.54
CA GLU A 49 -3.00 -15.02 -6.61
C GLU A 49 -1.46 -14.94 -6.51
N ASN A 50 -0.82 -14.44 -7.56
CA ASN A 50 0.64 -14.34 -7.67
C ASN A 50 1.07 -12.90 -7.98
N HIS A 51 1.02 -12.03 -6.98
CA HIS A 51 1.43 -10.63 -7.08
C HIS A 51 2.66 -10.36 -6.20
N PHE A 52 3.78 -10.01 -6.82
CA PHE A 52 5.06 -9.80 -6.12
C PHE A 52 5.52 -8.36 -6.22
N VAL A 53 6.06 -7.84 -5.11
CA VAL A 53 6.75 -6.54 -5.10
C VAL A 53 8.13 -6.67 -5.74
N ASN A 54 8.61 -5.61 -6.37
CA ASN A 54 9.95 -5.58 -6.97
C ASN A 54 11.08 -5.36 -5.94
N SER A 55 10.74 -5.02 -4.70
CA SER A 55 11.69 -4.96 -3.57
C SER A 55 10.95 -5.16 -2.24
N PRO A 56 11.55 -5.86 -1.26
CA PRO A 56 10.97 -6.05 0.07
C PRO A 56 11.18 -4.83 1.00
N GLN A 57 11.56 -3.66 0.48
CA GLN A 57 11.67 -2.41 1.25
C GLN A 57 10.78 -1.30 0.68
N CYS A 58 10.29 -0.43 1.56
CA CYS A 58 9.27 0.58 1.24
C CYS A 58 9.65 1.49 0.06
N VAL A 59 10.80 2.18 0.14
CA VAL A 59 11.24 3.17 -0.86
C VAL A 59 11.46 2.53 -2.23
N PRO A 60 12.29 1.48 -2.39
CA PRO A 60 12.46 0.84 -3.69
C PRO A 60 11.18 0.19 -4.23
N SER A 61 10.33 -0.39 -3.37
CA SER A 61 9.03 -0.96 -3.79
C SER A 61 8.10 0.11 -4.35
N ARG A 62 7.91 1.21 -3.62
CA ARG A 62 7.04 2.33 -4.01
C ARG A 62 7.57 3.06 -5.24
N THR A 63 8.88 3.31 -5.33
CA THR A 63 9.47 3.91 -6.52
C THR A 63 9.23 3.03 -7.74
N SER A 64 9.46 1.72 -7.62
CA SER A 64 9.24 0.78 -8.72
C SER A 64 7.77 0.74 -9.15
N MET A 65 6.84 0.70 -8.20
CA MET A 65 5.40 0.73 -8.46
C MET A 65 4.95 2.03 -9.14
N LEU A 66 5.46 3.18 -8.69
CA LEU A 66 5.10 4.49 -9.24
C LEU A 66 5.67 4.71 -10.65
N SER A 67 6.91 4.26 -10.90
CA SER A 67 7.61 4.48 -12.17
C SER A 67 7.42 3.37 -13.21
N GLY A 68 7.01 2.18 -12.78
CA GLY A 68 6.95 1.00 -13.65
C GLY A 68 8.30 0.40 -14.02
N VAL A 69 9.40 0.82 -13.40
CA VAL A 69 10.75 0.26 -13.64
C VAL A 69 11.30 -0.46 -12.42
N TYR A 70 12.22 -1.41 -12.61
CA TYR A 70 12.83 -2.14 -11.49
C TYR A 70 13.71 -1.23 -10.61
N PRO A 71 13.89 -1.55 -9.32
CA PRO A 71 14.74 -0.79 -8.39
C PRO A 71 16.16 -0.52 -8.93
N HIS A 72 16.78 -1.49 -9.61
CA HIS A 72 18.10 -1.34 -10.20
C HIS A 72 18.14 -0.38 -11.40
N GLN A 73 17.03 -0.27 -12.16
CA GLN A 73 16.90 0.69 -13.26
C GLN A 73 16.67 2.11 -12.72
N ALA A 74 15.96 2.21 -11.60
CA ALA A 74 15.73 3.47 -10.90
C ALA A 74 16.94 3.95 -10.07
N GLY A 75 17.92 3.09 -9.81
CA GLY A 75 19.05 3.40 -8.91
C GLY A 75 18.65 3.49 -7.44
N ILE A 76 17.50 2.91 -7.06
CA ILE A 76 16.94 2.97 -5.70
C ILE A 76 17.03 1.58 -5.08
N TYR A 77 17.93 1.38 -4.12
CA TYR A 77 18.22 0.04 -3.57
C TYR A 77 17.71 -0.17 -2.15
N ASP A 78 17.56 0.89 -1.37
CA ASP A 78 17.17 0.81 0.04
C ASP A 78 16.35 2.05 0.48
N ASN A 79 15.87 2.00 1.73
CA ASN A 79 15.09 3.09 2.32
C ASN A 79 15.88 4.40 2.54
N LYS A 80 17.21 4.42 2.51
CA LYS A 80 18.00 5.65 2.67
C LYS A 80 17.85 6.58 1.46
N ALA A 81 17.43 6.02 0.32
CA ALA A 81 17.12 6.79 -0.88
C ALA A 81 15.92 7.76 -0.70
N ILE A 82 15.19 7.70 0.43
CA ILE A 82 14.18 8.71 0.77
C ILE A 82 14.75 10.14 0.79
N HIS A 83 16.05 10.29 1.09
CA HIS A 83 16.74 11.58 1.12
C HIS A 83 17.25 12.03 -0.26
N GLN A 84 17.09 11.20 -1.29
CA GLN A 84 17.48 11.53 -2.66
C GLN A 84 16.33 12.24 -3.38
N SER A 85 16.65 12.88 -4.50
CA SER A 85 15.64 13.31 -5.47
C SER A 85 15.14 12.11 -6.28
N TRP A 86 13.92 12.23 -6.78
CA TRP A 86 13.38 11.28 -7.74
C TRP A 86 14.30 11.12 -8.95
N PRO A 87 14.54 9.89 -9.45
CA PRO A 87 15.50 9.66 -10.51
C PRO A 87 15.17 10.46 -11.77
N GLU A 88 16.18 11.12 -12.32
CA GLU A 88 16.04 11.97 -13.50
C GLU A 88 15.48 11.18 -14.69
N GLY A 89 14.54 11.79 -15.42
CA GLY A 89 13.93 11.20 -16.60
C GLY A 89 12.84 10.14 -16.32
N LEU A 90 12.67 9.68 -15.08
CA LEU A 90 11.57 8.77 -14.75
C LEU A 90 10.27 9.53 -14.54
N VAL A 91 9.23 9.11 -15.28
CA VAL A 91 7.87 9.63 -15.14
C VAL A 91 7.03 8.61 -14.38
N SER A 92 6.30 9.06 -13.36
CA SER A 92 5.41 8.20 -12.59
C SER A 92 4.01 8.05 -13.20
N PHE A 93 3.27 7.00 -12.85
CA PHE A 93 1.89 6.83 -13.31
C PHE A 93 0.96 7.99 -12.90
N PRO A 94 1.07 8.61 -11.70
CA PRO A 94 0.27 9.78 -11.39
C PRO A 94 0.56 10.97 -12.31
N GLN A 95 1.84 11.22 -12.63
CA GLN A 95 2.21 12.25 -13.59
C GLN A 95 1.65 11.96 -14.99
N ILE A 96 1.65 10.70 -15.41
CA ILE A 96 1.02 10.27 -16.67
C ILE A 96 -0.49 10.56 -16.64
N LEU A 97 -1.17 10.23 -15.54
CA LEU A 97 -2.60 10.49 -15.38
C LEU A 97 -2.92 12.00 -15.41
N SER A 98 -2.20 12.80 -14.63
CA SER A 98 -2.36 14.26 -14.59
C SER A 98 -2.19 14.90 -15.97
N ARG A 99 -1.12 14.54 -16.69
CA ARG A 99 -0.88 14.99 -18.09
C ARG A 99 -1.97 14.56 -19.08
N ASN A 100 -2.78 13.55 -18.74
CA ASN A 100 -3.89 13.06 -19.56
C ASN A 100 -5.26 13.54 -19.05
N GLY A 101 -5.29 14.59 -18.23
CA GLY A 101 -6.51 15.28 -17.81
C GLY A 101 -7.27 14.58 -16.69
N TYR A 102 -6.56 13.82 -15.85
CA TYR A 102 -7.03 13.43 -14.53
C TYR A 102 -6.58 14.48 -13.51
N HIS A 103 -7.34 14.64 -12.44
CA HIS A 103 -6.85 15.28 -11.22
C HIS A 103 -6.35 14.19 -10.28
N THR A 104 -5.13 14.31 -9.77
CA THR A 104 -4.46 13.27 -8.99
C THR A 104 -4.20 13.74 -7.56
N ALA A 105 -4.60 12.92 -6.59
CA ALA A 105 -4.40 13.20 -5.18
C ALA A 105 -3.82 11.98 -4.46
N ASN A 106 -2.82 12.21 -3.60
CA ASN A 106 -2.37 11.24 -2.62
C ASN A 106 -2.95 11.58 -1.25
N ILE A 107 -3.45 10.57 -0.53
CA ILE A 107 -3.91 10.68 0.85
C ILE A 107 -3.26 9.55 1.66
N GLY A 108 -2.38 9.91 2.59
CA GLY A 108 -1.66 8.95 3.44
C GLY A 108 -0.14 8.97 3.24
N LYS A 109 0.48 7.79 3.30
CA LYS A 109 1.95 7.67 3.37
C LYS A 109 2.64 7.96 2.04
N ILE A 110 3.58 8.90 2.07
CA ILE A 110 4.63 9.04 1.05
C ILE A 110 5.92 8.42 1.58
N HIS A 111 6.52 7.51 0.81
CA HIS A 111 7.82 6.91 1.14
C HIS A 111 8.55 6.50 -0.15
N TYR A 112 8.93 7.52 -0.92
CA TYR A 112 9.68 7.46 -2.18
C TYR A 112 10.56 8.73 -2.26
N PRO A 113 11.64 8.77 -3.08
CA PRO A 113 12.53 9.93 -3.17
C PRO A 113 11.79 11.23 -3.52
N ARG A 114 12.34 12.38 -3.11
CA ARG A 114 11.67 13.69 -3.24
C ARG A 114 11.25 13.98 -4.69
N ASN A 115 9.96 14.24 -4.89
CA ASN A 115 9.37 14.69 -6.14
C ASN A 115 8.23 15.65 -5.83
N GLU A 116 8.38 16.92 -6.21
CA GLU A 116 7.40 17.98 -5.92
C GLU A 116 6.17 17.90 -6.82
N ASP A 117 6.33 17.33 -8.02
CA ASP A 117 5.29 17.24 -9.05
C ASP A 117 4.75 15.80 -9.18
N MET A 118 4.80 14.99 -8.11
CA MET A 118 4.33 13.61 -8.15
C MET A 118 2.80 13.54 -8.25
N TRP A 119 2.10 14.38 -7.50
CA TRP A 119 0.64 14.41 -7.39
C TRP A 119 0.18 15.87 -7.48
N ASP A 120 -1.01 16.13 -8.05
CA ASP A 120 -1.56 17.49 -8.08
C ASP A 120 -1.94 17.96 -6.65
N GLU A 121 -2.38 17.03 -5.81
CA GLU A 121 -2.61 17.24 -4.37
C GLU A 121 -1.94 16.15 -3.53
N ASN A 122 -1.39 16.54 -2.37
CA ASN A 122 -0.72 15.61 -1.47
C ASN A 122 -1.10 15.86 -0.01
N HIS A 123 -1.92 14.97 0.54
CA HIS A 123 -2.43 15.00 1.91
C HIS A 123 -1.72 13.92 2.74
N VAL A 124 -0.55 14.26 3.27
CA VAL A 124 0.30 13.30 3.99
C VAL A 124 -0.15 13.15 5.44
N PHE A 125 -0.05 11.93 5.99
CA PHE A 125 -0.35 11.63 7.41
C PHE A 125 -1.78 11.99 7.83
N VAL A 126 -2.75 11.77 6.95
CA VAL A 126 -4.17 11.83 7.34
C VAL A 126 -4.51 10.60 8.16
N GLU A 127 -4.84 10.80 9.43
CA GLU A 127 -5.31 9.76 10.34
C GLU A 127 -6.83 9.72 10.33
N PHE A 128 -7.38 8.51 10.41
CA PHE A 128 -8.81 8.29 10.60
C PHE A 128 -9.01 7.41 11.85
N PRO A 129 -8.76 7.95 13.06
CA PRO A 129 -8.65 7.15 14.28
C PRO A 129 -9.95 6.44 14.67
N GLU A 130 -11.10 6.97 14.24
CA GLU A 130 -12.41 6.34 14.34
C GLU A 130 -12.58 5.06 13.51
N VAL A 131 -11.78 4.85 12.47
CA VAL A 131 -11.86 3.71 11.53
C VAL A 131 -10.63 2.82 11.58
N ALA A 132 -9.45 3.40 11.85
CA ALA A 132 -8.18 2.70 11.94
C ALA A 132 -7.36 3.29 13.09
N ASN A 133 -7.34 2.60 14.23
CA ASN A 133 -6.52 2.98 15.38
C ASN A 133 -5.31 2.04 15.50
N PRO A 134 -4.08 2.50 15.21
CA PRO A 134 -2.89 1.66 15.25
C PRO A 134 -2.50 1.22 16.67
N TYR A 135 -3.08 1.83 17.71
CA TYR A 135 -2.81 1.54 19.11
C TYR A 135 -3.89 0.66 19.76
N ARG A 136 -4.95 0.28 19.05
CA ARG A 136 -6.05 -0.49 19.62
C ARG A 136 -6.45 -1.64 18.72
N LEU A 137 -6.31 -2.84 19.26
CA LEU A 137 -6.79 -4.05 18.61
C LEU A 137 -8.27 -4.27 18.91
N GLY A 138 -8.94 -4.94 17.97
CA GLY A 138 -10.38 -5.16 18.03
C GLY A 138 -10.81 -6.00 19.23
N PRO A 139 -12.09 -5.94 19.62
CA PRO A 139 -12.63 -6.75 20.71
C PRO A 139 -12.43 -8.25 20.44
N GLY A 140 -11.99 -9.00 21.46
CA GLY A 140 -11.72 -10.44 21.38
C GLY A 140 -10.27 -10.82 21.06
N TYR A 141 -9.39 -9.84 20.88
CA TYR A 141 -7.95 -10.08 20.80
C TYR A 141 -7.37 -10.48 22.17
N ASP A 142 -6.71 -11.64 22.24
CA ASP A 142 -5.95 -12.10 23.42
C ASP A 142 -4.46 -12.19 23.09
N GLU A 143 -3.67 -11.29 23.66
CA GLU A 143 -2.22 -11.23 23.47
C GLU A 143 -1.48 -12.53 23.82
N LYS A 144 -2.04 -13.31 24.76
CA LYS A 144 -1.41 -14.56 25.20
C LYS A 144 -1.50 -15.64 24.13
N GLU A 145 -2.58 -15.62 23.33
CA GLU A 145 -2.78 -16.57 22.23
C GLU A 145 -1.68 -16.42 21.16
N TYR A 146 -1.28 -15.18 20.90
CA TYR A 146 -0.32 -14.82 19.87
C TYR A 146 1.10 -14.58 20.42
N GLU A 147 1.41 -15.00 21.64
CA GLU A 147 2.74 -14.84 22.26
C GLU A 147 3.34 -13.43 22.03
N VAL A 148 2.52 -12.39 22.23
CA VAL A 148 2.83 -11.03 21.79
C VAL A 148 3.99 -10.44 22.59
N ILE A 149 4.97 -9.93 21.86
CA ILE A 149 6.13 -9.24 22.41
C ILE A 149 5.95 -7.75 22.19
N HIS A 150 5.84 -7.00 23.28
CA HIS A 150 5.77 -5.55 23.25
C HIS A 150 7.16 -4.91 23.32
N ARG A 151 7.26 -3.68 22.81
CA ARG A 151 8.44 -2.85 22.99
C ARG A 151 8.60 -2.53 24.48
N HIS A 152 9.78 -2.81 25.02
CA HIS A 152 10.04 -2.83 26.47
C HIS A 152 9.69 -1.54 27.23
N HIS A 153 9.60 -0.40 26.55
CA HIS A 153 9.26 0.91 27.10
C HIS A 153 7.94 1.50 26.58
N GLU A 154 7.27 0.83 25.64
CA GLU A 154 6.07 1.30 24.95
C GLU A 154 5.12 0.11 24.78
N LYS A 155 4.29 -0.15 25.81
CA LYS A 155 3.38 -1.30 25.87
C LYS A 155 2.25 -1.26 24.83
N ASP A 156 2.09 -0.16 24.12
CA ASP A 156 1.12 -0.03 23.03
C ASP A 156 1.73 -0.44 21.68
N ILE A 157 3.05 -0.73 21.63
CA ILE A 157 3.75 -1.15 20.41
C ILE A 157 4.09 -2.64 20.49
N ILE A 158 3.43 -3.41 19.63
CA ILE A 158 3.74 -4.82 19.37
C ILE A 158 4.94 -4.90 18.44
N LEU A 159 6.01 -5.58 18.89
CA LEU A 159 7.20 -5.87 18.09
C LEU A 159 7.08 -7.20 17.33
N SER A 160 6.45 -8.20 17.93
CA SER A 160 6.33 -9.53 17.37
C SER A 160 5.22 -10.32 18.04
N GLY A 161 4.87 -11.46 17.46
CA GLY A 161 3.96 -12.45 18.00
C GLY A 161 4.00 -13.72 17.15
N LYS A 162 3.49 -14.80 17.70
CA LYS A 162 3.18 -16.03 17.00
C LYS A 162 1.87 -15.85 16.23
N TYR A 163 1.97 -15.85 14.92
CA TYR A 163 0.80 -15.91 14.06
C TYR A 163 0.20 -17.33 14.12
N PRO A 164 -1.14 -17.48 14.03
CA PRO A 164 -1.75 -18.80 14.02
C PRO A 164 -1.15 -19.63 12.88
N ASN A 165 -0.78 -20.87 13.19
CA ASN A 165 -0.14 -21.77 12.24
C ASN A 165 -1.07 -22.07 11.05
N PHE A 166 -0.50 -22.08 9.85
CA PHE A 166 -1.10 -22.61 8.62
C PHE A 166 -1.25 -24.14 8.67
#